data_AF-A0A7W4K055-F1
#
_entry.id   AF-A0A7W4K055-F1
#
_cell.length_a   1.000
_cell.length_b   1.000
_cell.length_c   1.000
_cell.angle_alpha   90.00
_cell.angle_beta   90.00
_cell.angle_gamma   90.00
#
_symmetry.space_group_name_H-M   'P 1'
#
loop_
_entity.id
_entity.type
_entity.pdbx_description
1 polymer ?
#
loop_
_entity_poly.entity_id
_entity_poly.type
_entity_poly.pdbx_seq_one_letter_code
_entity_poly.pdbx_strand_id
1 'polypeptide(L)'
;MPGSNCRGSAGGNPGIGAQQDPHAGGRRGGRRERYRRTGRRICIVGAGGAASAIAVALAERGPARLALINRSRERLLALHERLASRFGALDVGIGQDVGGHDLVVNAASLGLRADDPLSFDPERVGPGVLVAEVIMTPEMTPILHAAAGRGAAIHPGRAMLDGQLEAIFRYFSADGRIGRRQA
;
A
#
# COMPACT_ATOMS: atom_id res chain seq x y z
N MET A 1 -43.94 4.61 -37.23
CA MET A 1 -44.09 5.41 -36.00
C MET A 1 -43.32 4.71 -34.88
N PRO A 2 -42.58 5.43 -34.03
CA PRO A 2 -41.10 5.41 -34.09
C PRO A 2 -40.38 5.16 -32.73
N GLY A 3 -39.06 5.03 -32.80
CA GLY A 3 -38.11 5.47 -31.75
C GLY A 3 -37.52 4.33 -30.90
N SER A 4 -36.22 4.27 -30.62
CA SER A 4 -35.10 5.16 -30.91
C SER A 4 -33.78 4.39 -30.85
N ASN A 5 -32.82 4.87 -31.62
CA ASN A 5 -31.44 4.44 -31.67
C ASN A 5 -30.64 5.44 -30.81
N CYS A 6 -29.87 5.02 -29.81
CA CYS A 6 -28.90 5.89 -29.14
C CYS A 6 -27.52 5.24 -29.12
N ARG A 7 -26.71 5.80 -30.02
CA ARG A 7 -25.25 5.76 -30.15
C ARG A 7 -24.53 5.79 -28.80
N GLY A 8 -23.39 5.09 -28.77
CA GLY A 8 -22.48 5.11 -27.64
C GLY A 8 -21.81 6.46 -27.40
N SER A 9 -21.25 6.56 -26.21
CA SER A 9 -20.13 7.44 -25.91
C SER A 9 -19.08 6.58 -25.20
N ALA A 10 -18.01 6.28 -25.92
CA ALA A 10 -16.72 6.07 -25.30
C ALA A 10 -16.35 7.37 -24.56
N GLY A 11 -16.02 7.27 -23.28
CA GLY A 11 -15.60 8.39 -22.43
C GLY A 11 -14.96 7.83 -21.18
N GLY A 12 -13.64 7.97 -21.06
CA GLY A 12 -12.81 7.24 -20.11
C GLY A 12 -12.86 7.71 -18.66
N ASN A 13 -12.33 6.86 -17.78
CA ASN A 13 -11.10 7.13 -17.02
C ASN A 13 -10.64 5.80 -16.36
N PRO A 14 -9.43 5.27 -16.62
CA PRO A 14 -8.92 4.10 -15.92
C PRO A 14 -8.29 4.56 -14.59
N GLY A 15 -9.12 5.07 -13.69
CA GLY A 15 -8.72 5.24 -12.29
C GLY A 15 -8.92 3.91 -11.60
N ILE A 16 -7.83 3.35 -11.04
CA ILE A 16 -7.80 2.08 -10.29
C ILE A 16 -8.34 0.86 -11.06
N GLY A 17 -7.56 0.42 -12.05
CA GLY A 17 -7.55 -0.98 -12.46
C GLY A 17 -7.17 -1.83 -11.25
N ALA A 18 -8.19 -2.37 -10.58
CA ALA A 18 -8.02 -3.60 -9.82
C ALA A 18 -7.37 -4.61 -10.78
N GLN A 19 -6.10 -4.95 -10.54
CA GLN A 19 -5.51 -6.13 -11.14
C GLN A 19 -6.36 -7.31 -10.66
N GLN A 20 -7.32 -7.72 -11.49
CA GLN A 20 -8.17 -8.87 -11.23
C GLN A 20 -7.26 -10.10 -11.29
N ASP A 21 -6.92 -10.65 -10.13
CA ASP A 21 -6.29 -11.98 -10.06
C ASP A 21 -7.27 -13.00 -10.67
N PRO A 22 -6.91 -13.74 -11.74
CA PRO A 22 -7.84 -14.55 -12.53
C PRO A 22 -8.25 -15.90 -11.88
N HIS A 23 -8.25 -15.98 -10.55
CA HIS A 23 -8.54 -17.21 -9.82
C HIS A 23 -9.60 -17.01 -8.73
N ALA A 24 -10.71 -16.34 -9.02
CA ALA A 24 -11.85 -16.24 -8.09
C ALA A 24 -12.76 -17.48 -8.18
N GLY A 25 -12.37 -18.57 -7.51
CA GLY A 25 -13.25 -19.71 -7.22
C GLY A 25 -13.81 -19.61 -5.81
N GLY A 26 -15.11 -19.38 -5.67
CA GLY A 26 -15.78 -19.18 -4.39
C GLY A 26 -15.94 -20.45 -3.55
N ARG A 27 -16.04 -20.27 -2.22
CA ARG A 27 -16.86 -21.11 -1.34
C ARG A 27 -17.01 -20.49 0.07
N ARG A 28 -18.27 -20.44 0.52
CA ARG A 28 -18.72 -20.10 1.89
C ARG A 28 -18.36 -21.22 2.87
N GLY A 29 -18.06 -20.87 4.12
CA GLY A 29 -18.20 -21.75 5.28
C GLY A 29 -16.99 -21.83 6.22
N GLY A 30 -17.22 -21.47 7.50
CA GLY A 30 -16.41 -21.90 8.65
C GLY A 30 -15.50 -20.82 9.26
N ARG A 31 -15.80 -20.41 10.49
CA ARG A 31 -15.01 -19.49 11.33
C ARG A 31 -13.60 -20.05 11.59
N ARG A 32 -12.65 -19.59 10.77
CA ARG A 32 -11.20 -19.39 11.00
C ARG A 32 -10.71 -18.82 9.68
N GLU A 33 -10.76 -17.49 9.57
CA GLU A 33 -10.53 -16.69 8.36
C GLU A 33 -9.37 -17.29 7.54
N ARG A 34 -9.70 -18.02 6.47
CA ARG A 34 -8.71 -18.45 5.48
C ARG A 34 -8.33 -17.21 4.70
N TYR A 35 -7.43 -16.41 5.25
CA TYR A 35 -6.77 -15.36 4.48
C TYR A 35 -6.13 -16.05 3.28
N ARG A 36 -6.67 -15.78 2.10
CA ARG A 36 -6.06 -16.23 0.85
C ARG A 36 -4.70 -15.57 0.78
N ARG A 37 -3.65 -16.35 1.04
CA ARG A 37 -2.30 -15.79 1.05
C ARG A 37 -1.95 -15.31 -0.35
N THR A 38 -1.55 -14.06 -0.46
CA THR A 38 -0.86 -13.61 -1.66
C THR A 38 0.55 -14.19 -1.59
N GLY A 39 1.08 -14.74 -2.69
CA GLY A 39 2.46 -15.27 -2.73
C GLY A 39 3.55 -14.19 -2.59
N ARG A 40 3.14 -12.93 -2.36
CA ARG A 40 3.99 -11.74 -2.37
C ARG A 40 4.67 -11.54 -1.03
N ARG A 41 5.92 -11.10 -1.07
CA ARG A 41 6.76 -10.73 0.07
C ARG A 41 6.83 -9.22 0.14
N ILE A 42 6.55 -8.65 1.31
CA ILE A 42 6.45 -7.21 1.50
C ILE A 42 7.47 -6.76 2.56
N CYS A 43 8.11 -5.62 2.34
CA CYS A 43 8.97 -4.96 3.32
C CYS A 43 8.43 -3.56 3.64
N ILE A 44 8.37 -3.21 4.92
CA ILE A 44 8.04 -1.86 5.40
C ILE A 44 9.26 -1.27 6.10
N VAL A 45 9.69 -0.10 5.63
CA VAL A 45 10.74 0.71 6.24
C VAL A 45 10.08 1.79 7.09
N GLY A 46 10.20 1.68 8.41
CA GLY A 46 9.59 2.56 9.39
C GLY A 46 8.72 1.80 10.40
N ALA A 47 8.57 2.37 11.60
CA ALA A 47 7.70 1.85 12.65
C ALA A 47 6.87 2.95 13.33
N GLY A 48 6.55 4.03 12.59
CA GLY A 48 5.69 5.13 13.04
C GLY A 48 4.21 4.84 12.86
N GLY A 49 3.37 5.87 13.02
CA GLY A 49 1.91 5.76 12.87
C GLY A 49 1.46 5.34 11.47
N ALA A 50 2.02 5.94 10.41
CA ALA A 50 1.73 5.55 9.03
C ALA A 50 2.16 4.10 8.75
N ALA A 51 3.41 3.74 9.11
CA ALA A 51 3.93 2.38 8.98
C ALA A 51 3.05 1.36 9.69
N SER A 52 2.59 1.70 10.90
CA SER A 52 1.68 0.88 11.71
C SER A 52 0.35 0.60 11.00
N ALA A 53 -0.30 1.66 10.49
CA ALA A 53 -1.58 1.52 9.79
C ALA A 53 -1.45 0.71 8.51
N ILE A 54 -0.40 0.99 7.72
CA ILE A 54 -0.09 0.26 6.49
C ILE A 54 0.21 -1.21 6.78
N ALA A 55 1.01 -1.51 7.81
CA ALA A 55 1.35 -2.87 8.19
C ALA A 55 0.12 -3.70 8.55
N VAL A 56 -0.83 -3.14 9.30
CA VAL A 56 -2.10 -3.81 9.63
C VAL A 56 -2.92 -4.05 8.37
N ALA A 57 -3.09 -3.03 7.51
CA ALA A 57 -3.85 -3.16 6.27
C ALA A 57 -3.26 -4.20 5.30
N LEU A 58 -1.93 -4.28 5.22
CA LEU A 58 -1.24 -5.28 4.41
C LEU A 58 -1.32 -6.67 5.05
N ALA A 59 -1.19 -6.80 6.37
CA ALA A 59 -1.36 -8.07 7.06
C ALA A 59 -2.76 -8.68 6.85
N GLU A 60 -3.80 -7.85 6.78
CA GLU A 60 -5.17 -8.24 6.40
C GLU A 60 -5.30 -8.69 4.93
N ARG A 61 -4.28 -8.54 4.10
CA ARG A 61 -4.24 -9.15 2.76
C ARG A 61 -3.47 -10.47 2.74
N GLY A 62 -2.89 -10.88 3.87
CA GLY A 62 -2.17 -12.12 4.04
C GLY A 62 -1.01 -12.30 3.06
N PRO A 63 0.03 -11.44 3.06
CA PRO A 63 1.21 -11.70 2.26
C PRO A 63 1.90 -13.01 2.69
N ALA A 64 2.75 -13.54 1.83
CA ALA A 64 3.59 -14.69 2.18
C ALA A 64 4.54 -14.33 3.32
N ARG A 65 5.03 -13.08 3.34
CA ARG A 65 5.89 -12.51 4.38
C ARG A 65 5.70 -11.01 4.50
N LEU A 66 5.75 -10.50 5.73
CA LEU A 66 5.82 -9.07 6.03
C LEU A 66 7.08 -8.79 6.86
N ALA A 67 8.08 -8.15 6.25
CA ALA A 67 9.31 -7.73 6.90
C ALA A 67 9.21 -6.28 7.40
N LEU A 68 9.73 -6.03 8.59
CA LEU A 68 9.80 -4.69 9.19
C LEU A 68 11.27 -4.28 9.37
N ILE A 69 11.58 -3.04 8.98
CA ILE A 69 12.89 -2.42 9.15
C ILE A 69 12.68 -1.08 9.84
N ASN A 70 13.42 -0.79 10.90
CA ASN A 70 13.39 0.53 11.53
C ASN A 70 14.66 0.78 12.35
N ARG A 71 15.11 2.03 12.40
CA ARG A 71 16.29 2.44 13.18
C ARG A 71 16.16 2.24 14.70
N SER A 72 14.98 2.53 15.24
CA SER A 72 14.69 2.35 16.67
C SER A 72 14.21 0.91 16.89
N ARG A 73 15.05 0.13 17.57
CA ARG A 73 14.75 -1.28 17.90
C ARG A 73 13.48 -1.40 18.76
N GLU A 74 13.29 -0.50 19.71
CA GLU A 74 12.10 -0.47 20.58
C GLU A 74 10.81 -0.35 19.75
N ARG A 75 10.71 0.67 18.87
CA ARG A 75 9.54 0.85 18.01
C ARG A 75 9.33 -0.32 17.05
N LEU A 76 10.42 -0.91 16.58
CA LEU A 76 10.39 -2.07 15.69
C LEU A 76 9.78 -3.30 16.38
N LEU A 77 10.25 -3.60 17.59
CA LEU A 77 9.75 -4.71 18.40
C LEU A 77 8.29 -4.49 18.79
N ALA A 78 7.91 -3.29 19.22
CA ALA A 78 6.53 -2.97 19.56
C ALA A 78 5.57 -3.17 18.36
N LEU A 79 5.97 -2.76 17.16
CA LEU A 79 5.17 -3.00 15.95
C LEU A 79 5.11 -4.50 15.61
N HIS A 80 6.24 -5.19 15.68
CA HIS A 80 6.34 -6.63 15.43
C HIS A 80 5.41 -7.43 16.36
N GLU A 81 5.50 -7.22 17.67
CA GLU A 81 4.68 -7.90 18.68
C GLU A 81 3.18 -7.68 18.45
N ARG A 82 2.80 -6.44 18.11
CA ARG A 82 1.40 -6.12 17.80
C ARG A 82 0.88 -6.85 16.56
N LEU A 83 1.72 -7.01 15.53
CA LEU A 83 1.34 -7.76 14.33
C LEU A 83 1.33 -9.26 14.60
N ALA A 84 2.34 -9.80 15.28
CA ALA A 84 2.45 -11.22 15.60
C ALA A 84 1.28 -11.69 16.49
N SER A 85 0.88 -10.89 17.48
CA SER A 85 -0.26 -11.21 18.36
C SER A 85 -1.60 -11.16 17.62
N ARG A 86 -1.80 -10.22 16.70
CA ARG A 86 -3.06 -10.08 15.93
C ARG A 86 -3.14 -11.05 14.75
N PHE A 87 -2.01 -11.35 14.11
CA PHE A 87 -1.93 -12.12 12.87
C PHE A 87 -1.01 -13.34 13.04
N GLY A 88 -1.25 -14.18 14.04
CA GLY A 88 -0.35 -15.29 14.41
C GLY A 88 -0.09 -16.36 13.32
N ALA A 89 -0.83 -16.35 12.22
CA ALA A 89 -0.56 -17.20 11.05
C ALA A 89 0.29 -16.52 9.97
N LEU A 90 0.61 -15.23 10.09
CA LEU A 90 1.42 -14.48 9.14
C LEU A 90 2.91 -14.57 9.51
N ASP A 91 3.78 -14.80 8.53
CA ASP A 91 5.23 -14.66 8.71
C ASP A 91 5.59 -13.17 8.82
N VAL A 92 5.70 -12.69 10.06
CA VAL A 92 6.13 -11.32 10.37
C VAL A 92 7.57 -11.37 10.86
N GLY A 93 8.47 -10.77 10.08
CA GLY A 93 9.91 -10.78 10.34
C GLY A 93 10.47 -9.39 10.64
N ILE A 94 11.60 -9.37 11.34
CA ILE A 94 12.46 -8.18 11.46
C ILE A 94 13.61 -8.34 10.47
N GLY A 95 13.91 -7.28 9.72
CA GLY A 95 14.96 -7.26 8.72
C GLY A 95 15.89 -6.05 8.84
N GLN A 96 16.93 -6.06 8.00
CA GLN A 96 17.85 -4.94 7.80
C GLN A 96 18.04 -4.58 6.32
N ASP A 97 17.45 -5.37 5.43
CA ASP A 97 17.59 -5.24 3.98
C ASP A 97 16.23 -5.41 3.29
N VAL A 98 15.99 -4.59 2.27
CA VAL A 98 14.75 -4.59 1.49
C VAL A 98 14.79 -5.58 0.32
N GLY A 99 15.95 -6.16 0.00
CA GLY A 99 16.12 -7.10 -1.10
C GLY A 99 15.22 -8.35 -0.99
N GLY A 100 14.79 -8.87 -2.15
CA GLY A 100 13.99 -10.09 -2.25
C GLY A 100 12.51 -9.95 -1.84
N HIS A 101 11.99 -8.73 -1.89
CA HIS A 101 10.57 -8.40 -1.69
C HIS A 101 9.97 -7.84 -2.98
N ASP A 102 8.68 -8.11 -3.19
CA ASP A 102 7.93 -7.64 -4.37
C ASP A 102 7.39 -6.21 -4.18
N LEU A 103 7.18 -5.82 -2.92
CA LEU A 103 6.74 -4.49 -2.51
C LEU A 103 7.61 -3.99 -1.35
N VAL A 104 8.16 -2.80 -1.53
CA VAL A 104 8.86 -2.05 -0.48
C VAL A 104 8.08 -0.77 -0.20
N VAL A 105 7.63 -0.58 1.03
CA VAL A 105 6.96 0.66 1.46
C VAL A 105 7.91 1.47 2.32
N ASN A 106 8.33 2.63 1.82
CA ASN A 106 8.95 3.63 2.67
C ASN A 106 7.85 4.35 3.47
N ALA A 107 7.86 4.13 4.78
CA ALA A 107 7.00 4.79 5.75
C ALA A 107 7.82 5.47 6.85
N ALA A 108 9.11 5.69 6.60
CA ALA A 108 9.99 6.48 7.45
C ALA A 108 9.83 7.98 7.13
N SER A 109 10.14 8.83 8.10
CA SER A 109 10.17 10.28 7.89
C SER A 109 11.46 10.77 7.21
N LEU A 110 12.34 9.85 6.80
CA LEU A 110 13.58 10.17 6.08
C LEU A 110 13.25 10.41 4.60
N GLY A 111 13.67 11.57 4.09
CA GLY A 111 13.33 12.06 2.75
C GLY A 111 12.42 13.28 2.75
N LEU A 112 12.11 13.83 3.93
CA LEU A 112 11.39 15.11 4.05
C LEU A 112 12.31 16.30 3.79
N ARG A 113 13.61 16.15 4.10
CA ARG A 113 14.64 17.15 3.81
C ARG A 113 15.53 16.66 2.68
N ALA A 114 16.04 17.58 1.87
CA ALA A 114 16.90 17.25 0.73
C ALA A 114 18.22 16.55 1.14
N ASP A 115 18.69 16.83 2.35
CA ASP A 115 19.89 16.30 2.97
C ASP A 115 19.66 15.05 3.84
N ASP A 116 18.42 14.57 3.94
CA ASP A 116 18.13 13.33 4.67
C ASP A 116 18.84 12.14 3.98
N PRO A 117 19.44 11.22 4.76
CA PRO A 117 19.95 9.98 4.19
C PRO A 117 18.82 9.15 3.61
N LEU A 118 19.15 8.34 2.59
CA LEU A 118 18.21 7.38 2.03
C LEU A 118 17.70 6.42 3.11
N SER A 119 16.41 6.10 3.06
CA SER A 119 15.76 5.22 4.05
C SER A 119 16.19 3.76 3.91
N PHE A 120 16.69 3.37 2.74
CA PHE A 120 17.30 2.07 2.45
C PHE A 120 18.24 2.18 1.23
N ASP A 121 19.04 1.13 1.01
CA ASP A 121 19.94 1.04 -0.15
C ASP A 121 19.15 0.78 -1.45
N PRO A 122 19.14 1.71 -2.42
CA PRO A 122 18.37 1.58 -3.65
C PRO A 122 18.91 0.47 -4.58
N GLU A 123 20.16 0.02 -4.41
CA GLU A 123 20.72 -1.10 -5.20
C GLU A 123 20.04 -2.45 -4.84
N ARG A 124 19.23 -2.47 -3.78
CA ARG A 124 18.47 -3.65 -3.34
C ARG A 124 17.11 -3.76 -4.01
N VAL A 125 16.72 -2.77 -4.83
CA VAL A 125 15.46 -2.77 -5.60
C VAL A 125 15.75 -2.61 -7.10
N GLY A 126 14.85 -3.11 -7.94
CA GLY A 126 15.02 -3.10 -9.39
C GLY A 126 13.75 -3.55 -10.13
N PRO A 127 13.87 -4.01 -11.38
CA PRO A 127 12.73 -4.43 -12.18
C PRO A 127 11.89 -5.51 -11.49
N GLY A 128 10.57 -5.37 -11.52
CA GLY A 128 9.62 -6.29 -10.87
C GLY A 128 9.32 -5.96 -9.40
N VAL A 129 10.01 -4.98 -8.80
CA VAL A 129 9.72 -4.46 -7.46
C VAL A 129 8.87 -3.19 -7.56
N LEU A 130 7.85 -3.07 -6.72
CA LEU A 130 7.14 -1.82 -6.48
C LEU A 130 7.69 -1.13 -5.24
N VAL A 131 8.10 0.12 -5.37
CA VAL A 131 8.51 0.99 -4.26
C VAL A 131 7.43 2.04 -4.01
N ALA A 132 6.78 1.98 -2.86
CA ALA A 132 5.74 2.92 -2.45
C ALA A 132 6.24 3.86 -1.36
N GLU A 133 5.72 5.07 -1.33
CA GLU A 133 6.13 6.13 -0.41
C GLU A 133 4.93 6.69 0.36
N VAL A 134 5.15 7.18 1.59
CA VAL A 134 4.10 7.87 2.37
C VAL A 134 4.28 9.39 2.38
N ILE A 135 5.49 9.87 2.09
CA ILE A 135 5.79 11.29 1.93
C ILE A 135 5.04 11.81 0.69
N MET A 136 4.27 12.89 0.87
CA MET A 136 3.43 13.48 -0.19
C MET A 136 4.08 14.68 -0.86
N THR A 137 4.92 15.40 -0.12
CA THR A 137 5.63 16.59 -0.59
C THR A 137 7.06 16.53 -0.07
N PRO A 138 8.07 16.53 -0.96
CA PRO A 138 7.96 16.51 -2.43
C PRO A 138 7.33 15.21 -2.94
N GLU A 139 6.72 15.25 -4.13
CA GLU A 139 6.08 14.07 -4.74
C GLU A 139 7.12 12.99 -5.10
N MET A 140 8.27 13.43 -5.60
CA MET A 140 9.43 12.58 -5.86
C MET A 140 10.48 12.79 -4.78
N THR A 141 10.57 11.83 -3.85
CA THR A 141 11.62 11.80 -2.82
C THR A 141 12.93 11.25 -3.41
N PRO A 142 14.09 11.49 -2.75
CA PRO A 142 15.38 10.94 -3.20
C PRO A 142 15.35 9.42 -3.39
N ILE A 143 14.61 8.69 -2.53
CA ILE A 143 14.50 7.23 -2.64
C ILE A 143 13.64 6.80 -3.83
N LEU A 144 12.57 7.54 -4.16
CA LEU A 144 11.77 7.26 -5.36
C LEU A 144 12.56 7.55 -6.63
N HIS A 145 13.33 8.63 -6.66
CA HIS A 145 14.24 8.93 -7.78
C HIS A 145 15.26 7.81 -7.97
N ALA A 146 15.91 7.36 -6.89
CA ALA A 146 16.90 6.29 -6.96
C ALA A 146 16.28 4.95 -7.41
N ALA A 147 15.12 4.57 -6.86
CA ALA A 147 14.41 3.35 -7.24
C ALA A 147 13.96 3.36 -8.71
N ALA A 148 13.42 4.48 -9.19
CA ALA A 148 13.06 4.64 -10.59
C ALA A 148 14.28 4.54 -11.51
N GLY A 149 15.42 5.12 -11.11
CA GLY A 149 16.71 4.98 -11.82
C GLY A 149 17.25 3.54 -11.87
N ARG A 150 16.73 2.64 -11.03
CA ARG A 150 16.99 1.19 -11.06
C ARG A 150 15.95 0.38 -11.84
N GLY A 151 14.94 1.05 -12.41
CA GLY A 151 13.87 0.39 -13.16
C GLY A 151 12.81 -0.27 -12.28
N ALA A 152 12.77 0.05 -10.98
CA ALA A 152 11.65 -0.32 -10.13
C ALA A 152 10.41 0.50 -10.50
N ALA A 153 9.23 -0.10 -10.33
CA ALA A 153 7.99 0.66 -10.37
C ALA A 153 7.89 1.50 -9.10
N ILE A 154 7.30 2.70 -9.19
CA ILE A 154 7.14 3.61 -8.06
C ILE A 154 5.68 3.98 -7.81
N HIS A 155 5.31 4.18 -6.54
CA HIS A 155 4.01 4.68 -6.12
C HIS A 155 4.18 5.89 -5.17
N PRO A 156 4.02 7.13 -5.66
CA PRO A 156 4.17 8.34 -4.85
C PRO A 156 3.14 8.42 -3.72
N GLY A 157 3.50 9.08 -2.61
CA GLY A 157 2.62 9.17 -1.43
C GLY A 157 1.34 9.95 -1.67
N ARG A 158 1.33 10.90 -2.62
CA ARG A 158 0.11 11.63 -2.99
C ARG A 158 -0.96 10.68 -3.53
N ALA A 159 -0.59 9.75 -4.41
CA ALA A 159 -1.51 8.75 -4.95
C ALA A 159 -2.05 7.80 -3.86
N MET A 160 -1.27 7.55 -2.80
CA MET A 160 -1.74 6.78 -1.64
C MET A 160 -2.81 7.54 -0.84
N LEU A 161 -2.64 8.85 -0.64
CA LEU A 161 -3.63 9.70 0.03
C LEU A 161 -4.92 9.80 -0.78
N ASP A 162 -4.82 10.01 -2.10
CA ASP A 162 -5.99 10.21 -2.95
C ASP A 162 -6.92 8.98 -2.90
N GLY A 163 -6.37 7.77 -2.86
CA GLY A 163 -7.14 6.53 -2.65
C GLY A 163 -7.81 6.45 -1.27
N GLN A 164 -7.15 6.96 -0.22
CA GLN A 164 -7.77 7.07 1.11
C GLN A 164 -8.91 8.10 1.12
N LEU A 165 -8.73 9.26 0.47
CA LEU A 165 -9.77 10.27 0.34
C LEU A 165 -11.00 9.75 -0.38
N GLU A 166 -10.82 8.96 -1.45
CA GLU A 166 -11.93 8.31 -2.13
C GLU A 166 -12.66 7.32 -1.20
N ALA A 167 -11.92 6.53 -0.42
CA ALA A 167 -12.52 5.63 0.56
C ALA A 167 -13.30 6.37 1.66
N ILE A 168 -12.76 7.47 2.17
CA ILE A 168 -13.42 8.35 3.15
C ILE A 168 -14.68 8.97 2.53
N PHE A 169 -14.58 9.51 1.32
CA PHE A 169 -15.71 10.10 0.63
C PHE A 169 -16.81 9.08 0.39
N ARG A 170 -16.48 7.85 -0.03
CA ARG A 170 -17.44 6.76 -0.16
C ARG A 170 -18.10 6.41 1.17
N TYR A 171 -17.34 6.36 2.27
CA TYR A 171 -17.90 6.09 3.59
C TYR A 171 -18.93 7.15 3.99
N PHE A 172 -18.60 8.44 3.90
CA PHE A 172 -19.52 9.52 4.24
C PHE A 172 -20.67 9.70 3.22
N SER A 173 -20.46 9.29 1.97
CA SER A 173 -21.50 9.32 0.93
C SER A 173 -22.44 8.12 1.01
N ALA A 174 -22.00 6.99 1.57
CA ALA A 174 -22.82 5.80 1.78
C ALA A 174 -23.91 6.03 2.83
N ASP A 175 -23.72 6.98 3.76
CA ASP A 175 -24.72 7.39 4.76
C ASP A 175 -25.61 8.59 4.32
N GLY A 176 -25.58 8.97 3.03
CA GLY A 176 -26.67 9.72 2.40
C GLY A 176 -27.02 11.11 2.96
N ARG A 177 -26.15 11.77 3.73
CA ARG A 177 -26.38 13.15 4.21
C ARG A 177 -25.10 13.97 4.26
N ILE A 178 -24.54 14.28 3.10
CA ILE A 178 -23.69 15.47 2.95
C ILE A 178 -24.43 16.46 2.06
N GLY A 179 -24.83 17.57 2.70
CA GLY A 179 -25.89 18.48 2.29
C GLY A 179 -25.81 18.99 0.86
N ARG A 180 -26.91 18.78 0.11
CA ARG A 180 -27.43 19.83 -0.75
C ARG A 180 -27.73 21.04 0.15
N ARG A 181 -27.03 22.15 -0.04
CA ARG A 181 -27.68 23.46 0.05
C ARG A 181 -27.83 23.96 -1.37
N GLN A 182 -29.10 23.99 -1.79
CA GLN A 182 -29.56 24.71 -2.96
C GLN A 182 -29.28 26.20 -2.76
N ALA A 183 -29.07 26.88 -3.89
CA ALA A 183 -29.06 28.33 -4.03
C ALA A 183 -30.33 28.98 -3.47
#